data_AF-R5DV67-F1
#
_entry.id   AF-R5DV67-F1
#
_cell.length_a   1.000
_cell.length_b   1.000
_cell.length_c   1.000
_cell.angle_alpha   90.00
_cell.angle_beta   90.00
_cell.angle_gamma   90.00
#
_symmetry.space_group_name_H-M   'P 1'
#
loop_
_entity.id
_entity.type
_entity.pdbx_description
1 polymer ?
#
loop_
_entity_poly.entity_id
_entity_poly.type
_entity_poly.pdbx_seq_one_letter_code
_entity_poly.pdbx_strand_id
1 'polypeptide(L)'
;MAKVKGNKAVLNNTEEKIVTKYDKKVQKKQEQERRDAKAKKITSIAATVILVIIVAVAGTAAWMNYDKIHNEYIDVDGDKISKIEFDFYYSMTKQNILNQELFSGMTYGSYFASYMGYDTSKSDSSQTYGGNSDYTWYDYFANAALSTIKEDKALLKDADKNGFTYNADDDYNNFIDNLKSSADSAGSSVKDYYKTVFGENATEKNIKGYLCSYLKAASYQGEIQTKLKPDDAEIASYYEEHKDDYDTVNYRIFDIKAETENDDNSLADAKAKADEMAAKATDESLFADLCIEYAGDNADTYKSDSNASLKTLVKKSSVDGDAADWLFDSTRKTGDVTVVSDSSASKCSVVMFVSRSYDSSNDSTISNAIITEKYNELIASYADNMSVKNIKNRIKMYED
;
A
#
# COMPACT_ATOMS: atom_id res chain seq x y z
N MET A 1 65.80 97.38 67.70
CA MET A 1 64.57 97.45 68.54
C MET A 1 63.56 98.29 67.74
N ALA A 2 62.27 97.96 67.56
CA ALA A 2 61.41 96.93 68.17
C ALA A 2 60.39 96.29 67.16
N LYS A 3 59.45 95.47 67.69
CA LYS A 3 58.44 94.55 67.09
C LYS A 3 57.29 95.22 66.26
N VAL A 4 56.36 94.55 65.52
CA VAL A 4 56.23 93.31 64.69
C VAL A 4 54.74 93.13 64.22
N LYS A 5 54.45 92.60 62.99
CA LYS A 5 53.13 92.13 62.41
C LYS A 5 51.97 93.17 62.29
N GLY A 6 50.99 93.11 61.36
CA GLY A 6 50.82 92.39 60.07
C GLY A 6 49.62 91.42 59.96
N ASN A 7 48.53 91.74 59.20
CA ASN A 7 47.88 90.87 58.16
C ASN A 7 46.62 91.47 57.45
N LYS A 8 46.18 90.79 56.36
CA LYS A 8 45.07 91.14 55.41
C LYS A 8 43.76 90.32 55.62
N ALA A 9 42.63 90.73 55.00
CA ALA A 9 41.66 89.85 54.29
C ALA A 9 40.63 90.65 53.43
N VAL A 10 39.87 89.97 52.54
CA VAL A 10 39.10 90.53 51.40
C VAL A 10 37.69 89.91 51.30
N LEU A 11 36.70 90.70 50.84
CA LEU A 11 35.38 90.32 50.27
C LEU A 11 34.91 91.49 49.36
N ASN A 12 34.02 91.39 48.35
CA ASN A 12 33.50 90.30 47.49
C ASN A 12 32.79 90.96 46.27
N ASN A 13 32.47 90.27 45.16
CA ASN A 13 31.62 90.84 44.08
C ASN A 13 30.83 89.81 43.22
N THR A 14 29.76 90.27 42.55
CA THR A 14 28.79 89.46 41.79
C THR A 14 28.54 90.06 40.41
N GLU A 15 28.56 89.27 39.32
CA GLU A 15 28.19 89.74 37.97
C GLU A 15 27.36 88.70 37.18
N GLU A 16 26.44 89.19 36.35
CA GLU A 16 25.52 88.41 35.54
C GLU A 16 26.15 87.89 34.24
N LYS A 17 25.73 86.69 33.78
CA LYS A 17 26.40 85.99 32.67
C LYS A 17 25.74 86.30 31.32
N ILE A 18 26.31 87.24 30.56
CA ILE A 18 25.87 87.58 29.21
C ILE A 18 26.14 86.42 28.23
N VAL A 19 25.10 85.91 27.57
CA VAL A 19 25.20 84.81 26.58
C VAL A 19 25.19 85.36 25.16
N THR A 20 26.27 85.15 24.39
CA THR A 20 26.43 85.73 23.06
C THR A 20 25.72 84.92 21.95
N LYS A 21 25.57 85.52 20.75
CA LYS A 21 25.08 84.81 19.55
C LYS A 21 25.96 83.61 19.17
N TYR A 22 27.25 83.64 19.51
CA TYR A 22 28.18 82.53 19.26
C TYR A 22 27.90 81.36 20.21
N ASP A 23 27.73 81.62 21.50
CA ASP A 23 27.46 80.60 22.52
C ASP A 23 26.16 79.83 22.23
N LYS A 24 25.09 80.53 21.84
CA LYS A 24 23.83 79.88 21.43
C LYS A 24 23.98 79.02 20.17
N LYS A 25 24.92 79.34 19.27
CA LYS A 25 25.21 78.54 18.07
C LYS A 25 26.05 77.30 18.41
N VAL A 26 27.02 77.43 19.32
CA VAL A 26 27.81 76.30 19.83
C VAL A 26 26.95 75.34 20.67
N GLN A 27 26.09 75.85 21.57
CA GLN A 27 25.16 75.02 22.32
C GLN A 27 24.19 74.25 21.41
N LYS A 28 23.59 74.89 20.40
CA LYS A 28 22.75 74.19 19.43
C LYS A 28 23.51 73.10 18.67
N LYS A 29 24.76 73.36 18.28
CA LYS A 29 25.61 72.36 17.61
C LYS A 29 25.93 71.18 18.54
N GLN A 30 26.33 71.43 19.78
CA GLN A 30 26.60 70.38 20.77
C GLN A 30 25.34 69.58 21.18
N GLU A 31 24.17 70.22 21.25
CA GLU A 31 22.93 69.52 21.56
C GLU A 31 22.47 68.66 20.39
N GLN A 32 22.64 69.13 19.15
CA GLN A 32 22.37 68.34 17.95
C GLN A 32 23.36 67.18 17.83
N GLU A 33 24.67 67.40 18.03
CA GLU A 33 25.67 66.33 18.09
C GLU A 33 25.37 65.31 19.22
N ARG A 34 24.85 65.72 20.39
CA ARG A 34 24.38 64.79 21.43
C ARG A 34 23.11 64.04 21.05
N ARG A 35 22.17 64.66 20.33
CA ARG A 35 20.94 64.01 19.84
C ARG A 35 21.29 62.98 18.77
N ASP A 36 22.15 63.34 17.82
CA ASP A 36 22.63 62.46 16.75
C ASP A 36 23.48 61.31 17.30
N ALA A 37 24.36 61.56 18.29
CA ALA A 37 25.12 60.50 18.95
C ALA A 37 24.23 59.54 19.76
N LYS A 38 23.16 60.03 20.41
CA LYS A 38 22.16 59.19 21.07
C LYS A 38 21.36 58.38 20.05
N ALA A 39 20.87 59.01 18.99
CA ALA A 39 20.15 58.34 17.90
C ALA A 39 21.02 57.23 17.28
N LYS A 40 22.28 57.52 16.92
CA LYS A 40 23.22 56.56 16.33
C LYS A 40 23.51 55.37 17.27
N LYS A 41 23.60 55.59 18.60
CA LYS A 41 23.67 54.50 19.58
C LYS A 41 22.38 53.66 19.64
N ILE A 42 21.21 54.30 19.68
CA ILE A 42 19.91 53.61 19.74
C ILE A 42 19.69 52.78 18.46
N THR A 43 19.92 53.36 17.28
CA THR A 43 19.81 52.67 15.98
C THR A 43 20.81 51.51 15.89
N SER A 44 22.05 51.68 16.37
CA SER A 44 23.03 50.59 16.40
C SER A 44 22.59 49.42 17.30
N ILE A 45 22.09 49.70 18.51
CA ILE A 45 21.64 48.66 19.44
C ILE A 45 20.39 47.96 18.90
N ALA A 46 19.42 48.72 18.37
CA ALA A 46 18.22 48.15 17.76
C ALA A 46 18.55 47.26 16.55
N ALA A 47 19.47 47.68 15.69
CA ALA A 47 19.93 46.87 14.55
C ALA A 47 20.61 45.57 15.00
N THR A 48 21.45 45.59 16.05
CA THR A 48 22.06 44.38 16.60
C THR A 48 21.03 43.43 17.21
N VAL A 49 20.04 43.94 17.96
CA VAL A 49 18.97 43.11 18.53
C VAL A 49 18.12 42.46 17.44
N ILE A 50 17.76 43.22 16.38
CA ILE A 50 17.02 42.69 15.23
C ILE A 50 17.83 41.61 14.51
N LEU A 51 19.15 41.80 14.30
CA LEU A 51 20.02 40.78 13.72
C LEU A 51 20.09 39.50 14.56
N VAL A 52 20.22 39.61 15.89
CA VAL A 52 20.22 38.44 16.79
C VAL A 52 18.87 37.70 16.73
N ILE A 53 17.75 38.42 16.68
CA ILE A 53 16.42 37.81 16.52
C ILE A 53 16.30 37.12 15.15
N ILE A 54 16.73 37.76 14.06
CA ILE A 54 16.72 37.16 12.71
C ILE A 54 17.59 35.91 12.66
N VAL A 55 18.78 35.92 13.27
CA VAL A 55 19.66 34.73 13.32
C VAL A 55 19.08 33.65 14.24
N ALA A 56 18.42 34.00 15.34
CA ALA A 56 17.76 33.03 16.22
C ALA A 56 16.51 32.40 15.56
N VAL A 57 15.72 33.19 14.81
CA VAL A 57 14.55 32.74 14.06
C VAL A 57 14.97 31.94 12.82
N ALA A 58 16.01 32.37 12.10
CA ALA A 58 16.58 31.59 10.99
C ALA A 58 17.26 30.31 11.51
N GLY A 59 17.90 30.35 12.67
CA GLY A 59 18.51 29.20 13.34
C GLY A 59 17.46 28.19 13.83
N THR A 60 16.36 28.65 14.43
CA THR A 60 15.24 27.76 14.79
C THR A 60 14.45 27.30 13.59
N ALA A 61 14.27 28.10 12.53
CA ALA A 61 13.64 27.64 11.28
C ALA A 61 14.52 26.63 10.53
N ALA A 62 15.84 26.86 10.47
CA ALA A 62 16.80 25.92 9.89
C ALA A 62 16.91 24.65 10.74
N TRP A 63 16.94 24.76 12.08
CA TRP A 63 16.91 23.61 12.96
C TRP A 63 15.58 22.86 12.85
N MET A 64 14.41 23.51 12.93
CA MET A 64 13.11 22.86 12.73
C MET A 64 12.95 22.24 11.33
N ASN A 65 13.54 22.82 10.28
CA ASN A 65 13.52 22.21 8.96
C ASN A 65 14.49 21.03 8.88
N TYR A 66 15.71 21.14 9.42
CA TYR A 66 16.66 20.04 9.53
C TYR A 66 16.09 18.88 10.36
N ASP A 67 15.49 19.20 11.51
CA ASP A 67 14.76 18.32 12.42
C ASP A 67 13.51 17.71 11.76
N LYS A 68 12.79 18.42 10.89
CA LYS A 68 11.70 17.82 10.06
C LYS A 68 12.19 16.93 8.92
N ILE A 69 13.37 17.23 8.36
CA ILE A 69 14.00 16.50 7.24
C ILE A 69 14.73 15.24 7.75
N HIS A 70 15.29 15.29 8.96
CA HIS A 70 16.19 14.27 9.51
C HIS A 70 15.78 13.67 10.86
N ASN A 71 14.68 14.10 11.50
CA ASN A 71 14.22 13.36 12.69
C ASN A 71 13.73 11.97 12.32
N GLU A 72 14.12 11.05 13.21
CA GLU A 72 13.47 9.78 13.50
C GLU A 72 11.94 9.92 13.45
N TYR A 73 11.38 9.31 12.41
CA TYR A 73 9.96 9.14 12.25
C TYR A 73 9.53 7.78 12.82
N ILE A 74 10.27 6.74 12.45
CA ILE A 74 10.31 5.42 13.06
C ILE A 74 11.78 4.94 13.12
N ASP A 75 12.04 3.93 13.95
CA ASP A 75 13.29 3.15 13.96
C ASP A 75 12.92 1.71 13.60
N VAL A 76 13.63 1.11 12.65
CA VAL A 76 13.39 -0.25 12.11
C VAL A 76 14.71 -1.03 12.20
N ASP A 77 14.78 -2.03 13.08
CA ASP A 77 16.00 -2.79 13.40
C ASP A 77 17.24 -1.92 13.74
N GLY A 78 17.03 -0.73 14.29
CA GLY A 78 18.08 0.25 14.59
C GLY A 78 18.37 1.26 13.49
N ASP A 79 17.84 1.07 12.27
CA ASP A 79 17.89 2.06 11.20
C ASP A 79 16.87 3.18 11.44
N LYS A 80 17.37 4.41 11.51
CA LYS A 80 16.57 5.61 11.79
C LYS A 80 15.93 6.14 10.51
N ILE A 81 14.65 5.85 10.32
CA ILE A 81 13.88 6.28 9.16
C ILE A 81 13.46 7.73 9.35
N SER A 82 13.82 8.60 8.40
CA SER A 82 13.41 10.02 8.45
C SER A 82 11.94 10.21 8.07
N LYS A 83 11.33 11.36 8.37
CA LYS A 83 9.95 11.63 7.89
C LYS A 83 9.87 11.60 6.37
N ILE A 84 10.88 12.11 5.65
CA ILE A 84 10.85 12.16 4.18
C ILE A 84 11.03 10.78 3.57
N GLU A 85 11.83 9.91 4.19
CA GLU A 85 11.94 8.50 3.82
C GLU A 85 10.60 7.79 4.04
N PHE A 86 9.98 7.98 5.21
CA PHE A 86 8.66 7.40 5.49
C PHE A 86 7.57 7.92 4.54
N ASP A 87 7.50 9.24 4.29
CA ASP A 87 6.55 9.84 3.36
C ASP A 87 6.78 9.32 1.93
N PHE A 88 8.04 9.11 1.51
CA PHE A 88 8.37 8.49 0.22
C PHE A 88 7.80 7.05 0.12
N TYR A 89 8.11 6.20 1.10
CA TYR A 89 7.62 4.81 1.14
C TYR A 89 6.10 4.74 1.24
N TYR A 90 5.48 5.60 2.06
CA TYR A 90 4.03 5.74 2.16
C TYR A 90 3.40 6.01 0.79
N SER A 91 3.92 6.97 0.05
CA SER A 91 3.37 7.36 -1.24
C SER A 91 3.58 6.32 -2.32
N MET A 92 4.76 5.68 -2.39
CA MET A 92 5.02 4.57 -3.31
C MET A 92 4.08 3.39 -3.02
N THR A 93 3.98 2.97 -1.75
CA THR A 93 3.15 1.83 -1.33
C THR A 93 1.67 2.10 -1.56
N LYS A 94 1.18 3.28 -1.18
CA LYS A 94 -0.20 3.72 -1.46
C LYS A 94 -0.51 3.71 -2.95
N GLN A 95 0.39 4.23 -3.79
CA GLN A 95 0.17 4.27 -5.24
C GLN A 95 0.16 2.87 -5.86
N ASN A 96 1.05 1.98 -5.41
CA ASN A 96 1.08 0.58 -5.83
C ASN A 96 -0.23 -0.13 -5.47
N ILE A 97 -0.69 -0.01 -4.21
CA ILE A 97 -1.97 -0.59 -3.76
C ILE A 97 -3.12 -0.05 -4.60
N LEU A 98 -3.28 1.27 -4.72
CA LEU A 98 -4.44 1.86 -5.42
C LEU A 98 -4.48 1.52 -6.93
N ASN A 99 -3.33 1.24 -7.54
CA ASN A 99 -3.21 0.85 -8.95
C ASN A 99 -3.30 -0.65 -9.19
N GLN A 100 -3.12 -1.49 -8.17
CA GLN A 100 -3.16 -2.94 -8.31
C GLN A 100 -4.55 -3.40 -8.80
N GLU A 101 -4.57 -4.20 -9.86
CA GLU A 101 -5.81 -4.82 -10.36
C GLU A 101 -6.30 -5.91 -9.39
N LEU A 102 -7.61 -5.94 -9.16
CA LEU A 102 -8.30 -6.89 -8.29
C LEU A 102 -9.02 -7.96 -9.13
N PHE A 103 -9.91 -7.55 -10.03
CA PHE A 103 -10.54 -8.42 -11.04
C PHE A 103 -11.11 -7.59 -12.20
N SER A 104 -11.07 -8.14 -13.42
CA SER A 104 -11.77 -7.60 -14.61
C SER A 104 -11.52 -6.10 -14.88
N GLY A 105 -10.30 -5.62 -14.69
CA GLY A 105 -9.92 -4.20 -14.85
C GLY A 105 -10.32 -3.27 -13.70
N MET A 106 -10.93 -3.77 -12.63
CA MET A 106 -11.15 -3.01 -11.40
C MET A 106 -9.85 -2.96 -10.58
N THR A 107 -9.41 -1.78 -10.16
CA THR A 107 -8.28 -1.65 -9.24
C THR A 107 -8.75 -1.59 -7.79
N TYR A 108 -7.87 -1.88 -6.83
CA TYR A 108 -8.15 -1.63 -5.41
C TYR A 108 -8.56 -0.18 -5.16
N GLY A 109 -8.02 0.81 -5.89
CA GLY A 109 -8.45 2.20 -5.77
C GLY A 109 -9.92 2.44 -6.14
N SER A 110 -10.41 1.86 -7.24
CA SER A 110 -11.82 1.98 -7.60
C SER A 110 -12.74 1.10 -6.73
N TYR A 111 -12.23 -0.03 -6.24
CA TYR A 111 -12.92 -0.85 -5.25
C TYR A 111 -13.08 -0.11 -3.92
N PHE A 112 -12.01 0.47 -3.36
CA PHE A 112 -12.06 1.22 -2.10
C PHE A 112 -12.99 2.43 -2.18
N ALA A 113 -13.00 3.14 -3.31
CA ALA A 113 -13.91 4.25 -3.53
C ALA A 113 -15.38 3.80 -3.61
N SER A 114 -15.66 2.71 -4.33
CA SER A 114 -17.02 2.25 -4.62
C SER A 114 -17.67 1.46 -3.49
N TYR A 115 -16.88 0.67 -2.74
CA TYR A 115 -17.38 -0.28 -1.73
C TYR A 115 -16.92 0.02 -0.31
N MET A 116 -15.81 0.74 -0.11
CA MET A 116 -15.29 1.09 1.23
C MET A 116 -15.39 2.59 1.55
N GLY A 117 -15.97 3.40 0.65
CA GLY A 117 -16.21 4.84 0.86
C GLY A 117 -14.95 5.70 0.89
N TYR A 118 -13.83 5.23 0.34
CA TYR A 118 -12.57 5.97 0.30
C TYR A 118 -12.63 7.14 -0.68
N ASP A 119 -12.46 8.37 -0.18
CA ASP A 119 -12.44 9.58 -0.99
C ASP A 119 -11.01 10.10 -1.17
N THR A 120 -10.47 9.93 -2.38
CA THR A 120 -9.11 10.36 -2.75
C THR A 120 -8.92 11.88 -2.74
N SER A 121 -9.99 12.69 -2.66
CA SER A 121 -9.91 14.15 -2.51
C SER A 121 -9.73 14.60 -1.05
N LYS A 122 -9.92 13.69 -0.09
CA LYS A 122 -9.77 13.95 1.35
C LYS A 122 -8.45 13.40 1.89
N SER A 123 -8.00 13.93 3.01
CA SER A 123 -6.79 13.42 3.69
C SER A 123 -7.05 12.02 4.26
N ASP A 124 -6.10 11.10 4.07
CA ASP A 124 -6.21 9.71 4.54
C ASP A 124 -6.43 9.62 6.07
N SER A 125 -5.85 10.54 6.85
CA SER A 125 -6.00 10.59 8.31
C SER A 125 -7.31 11.23 8.79
N SER A 126 -8.13 11.73 7.87
CA SER A 126 -9.48 12.26 8.16
C SER A 126 -10.61 11.27 7.87
N GLN A 127 -10.26 10.06 7.40
CA GLN A 127 -11.18 9.05 6.91
C GLN A 127 -10.97 7.73 7.65
N THR A 128 -12.05 7.12 8.14
CA THR A 128 -12.01 5.84 8.84
C THR A 128 -11.86 4.67 7.86
N TYR A 129 -11.13 3.63 8.26
CA TYR A 129 -10.95 2.39 7.51
C TYR A 129 -11.74 1.25 8.17
N GLY A 130 -12.34 0.37 7.36
CA GLY A 130 -13.07 -0.80 7.85
C GLY A 130 -14.26 -0.52 8.78
N GLY A 131 -14.80 0.71 8.78
CA GLY A 131 -15.86 1.15 9.70
C GLY A 131 -15.40 1.39 11.15
N ASN A 132 -14.10 1.28 11.45
CA ASN A 132 -13.54 1.53 12.77
C ASN A 132 -13.27 3.03 12.96
N SER A 133 -13.85 3.65 14.00
CA SER A 133 -13.63 5.08 14.30
C SER A 133 -12.19 5.42 14.64
N ASP A 134 -11.46 4.44 15.16
CA ASP A 134 -10.16 4.64 15.79
C ASP A 134 -9.02 4.13 14.89
N TYR A 135 -9.29 3.82 13.61
CA TYR A 135 -8.30 3.36 12.64
C TYR A 135 -8.59 3.99 11.28
N THR A 136 -7.61 4.69 10.71
CA THR A 136 -7.80 5.53 9.52
C THR A 136 -7.25 4.88 8.25
N TRP A 137 -7.60 5.43 7.09
CA TRP A 137 -6.92 5.07 5.83
C TRP A 137 -5.42 5.40 5.89
N TYR A 138 -5.03 6.42 6.65
CA TYR A 138 -3.63 6.72 6.89
C TYR A 138 -2.95 5.56 7.64
N ASP A 139 -3.57 5.02 8.68
CA ASP A 139 -2.99 3.89 9.42
C ASP A 139 -2.87 2.63 8.54
N TYR A 140 -3.88 2.35 7.72
CA TYR A 140 -3.83 1.24 6.74
C TYR A 140 -2.62 1.37 5.79
N PHE A 141 -2.47 2.50 5.09
CA PHE A 141 -1.35 2.71 4.17
C PHE A 141 0.00 2.85 4.89
N ALA A 142 0.02 3.38 6.12
CA ALA A 142 1.23 3.52 6.92
C ALA A 142 1.76 2.17 7.43
N ASN A 143 0.88 1.22 7.79
CA ASN A 143 1.30 -0.14 8.10
C ASN A 143 1.79 -0.90 6.86
N ALA A 144 1.11 -0.75 5.71
CA ALA A 144 1.60 -1.33 4.47
C ALA A 144 3.01 -0.79 4.11
N ALA A 145 3.21 0.52 4.22
CA ALA A 145 4.50 1.16 3.98
C ALA A 145 5.59 0.72 4.98
N LEU A 146 5.21 0.43 6.23
CA LEU A 146 6.12 -0.15 7.22
C LEU A 146 6.60 -1.55 6.80
N SER A 147 5.70 -2.39 6.28
CA SER A 147 6.08 -3.71 5.73
C SER A 147 7.03 -3.57 4.54
N THR A 148 6.73 -2.67 3.59
CA THR A 148 7.63 -2.39 2.45
C THR A 148 8.99 -1.85 2.92
N ILE A 149 9.06 -1.00 3.95
CA ILE A 149 10.33 -0.56 4.53
C ILE A 149 11.12 -1.72 5.12
N LYS A 150 10.48 -2.64 5.87
CA LYS A 150 11.16 -3.84 6.40
C LYS A 150 11.74 -4.70 5.28
N GLU A 151 10.92 -5.00 4.27
CA GLU A 151 11.29 -5.81 3.11
C GLU A 151 12.46 -5.19 2.32
N ASP A 152 12.36 -3.91 1.95
CA ASP A 152 13.43 -3.20 1.23
C ASP A 152 14.75 -3.20 2.00
N LYS A 153 14.72 -2.97 3.33
CA LYS A 153 15.94 -2.96 4.16
C LYS A 153 16.55 -4.36 4.26
N ALA A 154 15.73 -5.40 4.38
CA ALA A 154 16.17 -6.79 4.33
C ALA A 154 16.82 -7.13 2.97
N LEU A 155 16.14 -6.82 1.86
CA LEU A 155 16.64 -7.00 0.51
C LEU A 155 17.95 -6.27 0.27
N LEU A 156 18.09 -5.01 0.68
CA LEU A 156 19.31 -4.22 0.52
C LEU A 156 20.49 -4.80 1.33
N LYS A 157 20.22 -5.29 2.54
CA LYS A 157 21.21 -5.94 3.43
C LYS A 157 21.71 -7.26 2.84
N ASP A 158 20.83 -8.07 2.26
CA ASP A 158 21.24 -9.32 1.59
C ASP A 158 21.88 -9.05 0.21
N ALA A 159 21.42 -8.04 -0.54
CA ALA A 159 22.06 -7.57 -1.76
C ALA A 159 23.53 -7.18 -1.52
N ASP A 160 23.80 -6.38 -0.48
CA ASP A 160 25.17 -5.97 -0.12
C ASP A 160 26.02 -7.17 0.34
N LYS A 161 25.44 -8.10 1.10
CA LYS A 161 26.09 -9.35 1.53
C LYS A 161 26.45 -10.27 0.35
N ASN A 162 25.61 -10.31 -0.69
CA ASN A 162 25.84 -11.08 -1.92
C ASN A 162 26.64 -10.31 -2.99
N GLY A 163 27.02 -9.06 -2.73
CA GLY A 163 27.78 -8.22 -3.66
C GLY A 163 27.00 -7.76 -4.89
N PHE A 164 25.66 -7.69 -4.81
CA PHE A 164 24.80 -7.25 -5.91
C PHE A 164 24.98 -5.76 -6.22
N THR A 165 25.31 -5.46 -7.48
CA THR A 165 25.51 -4.10 -7.98
C THR A 165 24.39 -3.70 -8.93
N TYR A 166 23.77 -2.54 -8.68
CA TYR A 166 22.70 -1.99 -9.50
C TYR A 166 23.04 -0.55 -9.91
N ASN A 167 22.84 -0.21 -11.19
CA ASN A 167 22.94 1.16 -11.67
C ASN A 167 21.53 1.73 -11.85
N ALA A 168 21.16 2.67 -10.98
CA ALA A 168 19.83 3.28 -10.97
C ALA A 168 19.64 4.43 -11.96
N ASP A 169 20.66 4.88 -12.69
CA ASP A 169 20.60 6.17 -13.42
C ASP A 169 19.49 6.22 -14.49
N ASP A 170 19.30 5.17 -15.29
CA ASP A 170 18.27 5.14 -16.34
C ASP A 170 16.86 5.06 -15.75
N ASP A 171 16.62 4.16 -14.79
CA ASP A 171 15.33 4.00 -14.11
C ASP A 171 14.97 5.22 -13.26
N TYR A 172 15.97 5.87 -12.64
CA TYR A 172 15.81 7.18 -12.01
C TYR A 172 15.31 8.20 -13.03
N ASN A 173 16.00 8.36 -14.17
CA ASN A 173 15.60 9.34 -15.19
C ASN A 173 14.18 9.07 -15.72
N ASN A 174 13.84 7.81 -15.99
CA ASN A 174 12.49 7.38 -16.38
C ASN A 174 11.44 7.77 -15.33
N PHE A 175 11.72 7.54 -14.05
CA PHE A 175 10.83 7.94 -12.95
C PHE A 175 10.64 9.47 -12.90
N ILE A 176 11.73 10.25 -13.02
CA ILE A 176 11.64 11.71 -13.01
C ILE A 176 10.83 12.23 -14.21
N ASP A 177 10.97 11.64 -15.39
CA ASP A 177 10.25 12.07 -16.60
C ASP A 177 8.75 11.67 -16.57
N ASN A 178 8.43 10.50 -16.00
CA ASN A 178 7.04 10.12 -15.70
C ASN A 178 6.40 11.08 -14.69
N LEU A 179 7.15 11.50 -13.66
CA LEU A 179 6.68 12.45 -12.66
C LEU A 179 6.45 13.86 -13.26
N LYS A 180 7.35 14.34 -14.12
CA LYS A 180 7.17 15.61 -14.86
C LYS A 180 5.89 15.56 -15.70
N SER A 181 5.71 14.48 -16.47
CA SER A 181 4.53 14.27 -17.32
C SER A 181 3.23 14.24 -16.52
N SER A 182 3.28 13.68 -15.30
CA SER A 182 2.16 13.65 -14.36
C SER A 182 1.87 15.02 -13.74
N ALA A 183 2.90 15.81 -13.43
CA ALA A 183 2.77 17.18 -12.95
C ALA A 183 2.13 18.09 -14.02
N ASP A 184 2.59 18.00 -15.27
CA ASP A 184 2.04 18.74 -16.41
C ASP A 184 0.58 18.36 -16.65
N SER A 185 0.25 17.07 -16.60
CA SER A 185 -1.13 16.56 -16.73
C SER A 185 -2.05 17.03 -15.61
N ALA A 186 -1.51 17.20 -14.39
CA ALA A 186 -2.22 17.77 -13.24
C ALA A 186 -2.27 19.31 -13.24
N GLY A 187 -1.65 19.99 -14.21
CA GLY A 187 -1.53 21.45 -14.25
C GLY A 187 -0.70 22.04 -13.11
N SER A 188 0.20 21.25 -12.50
CA SER A 188 1.00 21.62 -11.34
C SER A 188 2.47 21.83 -11.72
N SER A 189 3.20 22.64 -10.96
CA SER A 189 4.65 22.72 -11.14
C SER A 189 5.29 21.43 -10.65
N VAL A 190 6.34 20.95 -11.31
CA VAL A 190 7.08 19.74 -10.91
C VAL A 190 7.47 19.78 -9.43
N LYS A 191 7.86 20.95 -8.92
CA LYS A 191 8.23 21.16 -7.50
C LYS A 191 7.03 20.98 -6.55
N ASP A 192 5.87 21.51 -6.91
CA ASP A 192 4.67 21.41 -6.06
C ASP A 192 4.02 20.02 -6.20
N TYR A 193 4.18 19.37 -7.36
CA TYR A 193 3.82 17.98 -7.56
C TYR A 193 4.67 17.02 -6.70
N TYR A 194 6.00 17.21 -6.62
CA TYR A 194 6.85 16.47 -5.65
C TYR A 194 6.31 16.54 -4.22
N LYS A 195 5.87 17.73 -3.78
CA LYS A 195 5.27 17.91 -2.45
C LYS A 195 3.90 17.26 -2.28
N THR A 196 3.11 17.29 -3.34
CA THR A 196 1.76 16.71 -3.38
C THR A 196 1.84 15.18 -3.29
N VAL A 197 2.80 14.58 -4.00
CA VAL A 197 3.00 13.12 -4.01
C VAL A 197 3.76 12.65 -2.77
N PHE A 198 4.93 13.21 -2.44
CA PHE A 198 5.85 12.70 -1.39
C PHE A 198 5.92 13.56 -0.11
N GLY A 199 4.96 14.46 0.08
CA GLY A 199 4.84 15.29 1.28
C GLY A 199 5.56 16.65 1.22
N GLU A 200 5.12 17.60 2.03
CA GLU A 200 5.44 19.04 1.97
C GLU A 200 6.94 19.41 1.92
N ASN A 201 7.84 18.54 2.40
CA ASN A 201 9.28 18.78 2.41
C ASN A 201 10.04 18.09 1.26
N ALA A 202 9.35 17.35 0.40
CA ALA A 202 9.96 16.61 -0.70
C ALA A 202 10.51 17.52 -1.81
N THR A 203 11.65 17.11 -2.36
CA THR A 203 12.31 17.69 -3.52
C THR A 203 13.04 16.56 -4.24
N GLU A 204 13.20 16.66 -5.57
CA GLU A 204 13.98 15.69 -6.36
C GLU A 204 15.31 15.30 -5.68
N LYS A 205 16.07 16.30 -5.21
CA LYS A 205 17.37 16.10 -4.56
C LYS A 205 17.30 15.27 -3.27
N ASN A 206 16.28 15.47 -2.43
CA ASN A 206 16.21 14.78 -1.12
C ASN A 206 15.51 13.42 -1.20
N ILE A 207 14.70 13.15 -2.22
CA ILE A 207 14.14 11.82 -2.45
C ILE A 207 15.08 10.88 -3.23
N LYS A 208 16.04 11.42 -4.03
CA LYS A 208 16.88 10.61 -4.94
C LYS A 208 17.54 9.41 -4.25
N GLY A 209 18.05 9.57 -3.03
CA GLY A 209 18.69 8.47 -2.29
C GLY A 209 17.73 7.33 -1.95
N TYR A 210 16.50 7.66 -1.52
CA TYR A 210 15.46 6.67 -1.19
C TYR A 210 14.95 6.00 -2.46
N LEU A 211 14.72 6.76 -3.54
CA LEU A 211 14.33 6.23 -4.84
C LEU A 211 15.37 5.26 -5.41
N CYS A 212 16.66 5.59 -5.39
CA CYS A 212 17.70 4.68 -5.87
C CYS A 212 17.83 3.41 -4.99
N SER A 213 17.52 3.52 -3.69
CA SER A 213 17.52 2.38 -2.76
C SER A 213 16.32 1.45 -3.03
N TYR A 214 15.12 2.01 -3.20
CA TYR A 214 13.91 1.31 -3.60
C TYR A 214 14.05 0.61 -4.95
N LEU A 215 14.63 1.30 -5.95
CA LEU A 215 14.92 0.70 -7.27
C LEU A 215 15.93 -0.45 -7.17
N LYS A 216 16.97 -0.34 -6.32
CA LYS A 216 17.91 -1.45 -6.06
C LYS A 216 17.22 -2.62 -5.37
N ALA A 217 16.35 -2.38 -4.39
CA ALA A 217 15.59 -3.42 -3.71
C ALA A 217 14.68 -4.18 -4.67
N ALA A 218 13.87 -3.46 -5.47
CA ALA A 218 13.01 -4.05 -6.50
C ALA A 218 13.79 -4.82 -7.58
N SER A 219 14.95 -4.30 -8.01
CA SER A 219 15.83 -5.02 -8.94
C SER A 219 16.39 -6.31 -8.34
N TYR A 220 16.77 -6.29 -7.07
CA TYR A 220 17.28 -7.46 -6.35
C TYR A 220 16.19 -8.50 -6.06
N GLN A 221 14.97 -8.06 -5.73
CA GLN A 221 13.78 -8.91 -5.64
C GLN A 221 13.56 -9.67 -6.95
N GLY A 222 13.67 -9.00 -8.11
CA GLY A 222 13.60 -9.67 -9.42
C GLY A 222 14.73 -10.69 -9.66
N GLU A 223 15.95 -10.42 -9.18
CA GLU A 223 17.05 -11.38 -9.23
C GLU A 223 16.77 -12.61 -8.33
N ILE A 224 16.23 -12.40 -7.13
CA ILE A 224 15.80 -13.46 -6.21
C ILE A 224 14.69 -14.30 -6.86
N GLN A 225 13.63 -13.69 -7.37
CA GLN A 225 12.53 -14.40 -8.04
C GLN A 225 13.03 -15.23 -9.24
N THR A 226 14.02 -14.71 -9.99
CA THR A 226 14.68 -15.46 -11.06
C THR A 226 15.44 -16.68 -10.55
N LYS A 227 16.10 -16.58 -9.39
CA LYS A 227 16.81 -17.69 -8.72
C LYS A 227 15.88 -18.70 -8.05
N LEU A 228 14.70 -18.26 -7.59
CA LEU A 228 13.68 -19.09 -6.96
C LEU A 228 12.76 -19.80 -7.96
N LYS A 229 12.90 -19.51 -9.26
CA LYS A 229 12.09 -20.11 -10.32
C LYS A 229 12.18 -21.65 -10.23
N PRO A 230 11.06 -22.37 -10.10
CA PRO A 230 11.07 -23.82 -10.01
C PRO A 230 11.46 -24.49 -11.32
N ASP A 231 11.92 -25.73 -11.20
CA ASP A 231 12.07 -26.64 -12.34
C ASP A 231 10.75 -27.42 -12.64
N ASP A 232 10.74 -28.11 -13.78
CA ASP A 232 9.56 -28.87 -14.23
C ASP A 232 9.13 -29.98 -13.25
N ALA A 233 10.05 -30.51 -12.44
CA ALA A 233 9.75 -31.54 -11.44
C ALA A 233 9.13 -30.95 -10.17
N GLU A 234 9.56 -29.76 -9.75
CA GLU A 234 8.91 -28.99 -8.68
C GLU A 234 7.49 -28.56 -9.09
N ILE A 235 7.30 -28.07 -10.32
CA ILE A 235 5.97 -27.73 -10.88
C ILE A 235 5.06 -28.98 -10.90
N ALA A 236 5.57 -30.11 -11.39
CA ALA A 236 4.80 -31.36 -11.41
C ALA A 236 4.45 -31.87 -10.00
N SER A 237 5.36 -31.73 -9.03
CA SER A 237 5.11 -32.16 -7.64
C SER A 237 4.03 -31.30 -6.97
N TYR A 238 4.11 -29.97 -7.14
CA TYR A 238 3.09 -29.05 -6.65
C TYR A 238 1.72 -29.31 -7.31
N TYR A 239 1.69 -29.50 -8.64
CA TYR A 239 0.47 -29.89 -9.34
C TYR A 239 -0.14 -31.18 -8.77
N GLU A 240 0.68 -32.21 -8.53
CA GLU A 240 0.20 -33.51 -8.04
C GLU A 240 -0.49 -33.41 -6.67
N GLU A 241 -0.04 -32.48 -5.81
CA GLU A 241 -0.61 -32.18 -4.48
C GLU A 241 -1.83 -31.24 -4.56
N HIS A 242 -1.92 -30.39 -5.59
CA HIS A 242 -2.94 -29.33 -5.75
C HIS A 242 -3.89 -29.53 -6.95
N LYS A 243 -4.04 -30.76 -7.46
CA LYS A 243 -4.79 -31.02 -8.71
C LYS A 243 -6.19 -30.39 -8.77
N ASP A 244 -6.90 -30.33 -7.65
CA ASP A 244 -8.29 -29.82 -7.59
C ASP A 244 -8.39 -28.30 -7.87
N ASP A 245 -7.30 -27.55 -7.69
CA ASP A 245 -7.25 -26.10 -7.91
C ASP A 245 -7.00 -25.74 -9.40
N TYR A 246 -6.34 -26.64 -10.13
CA TYR A 246 -5.88 -26.43 -11.51
C TYR A 246 -6.66 -27.23 -12.56
N ASP A 247 -7.13 -28.42 -12.21
CA ASP A 247 -7.88 -29.26 -13.14
C ASP A 247 -9.27 -28.69 -13.41
N THR A 248 -9.77 -29.10 -14.57
CA THR A 248 -11.16 -28.91 -14.95
C THR A 248 -11.82 -30.26 -15.20
N VAL A 249 -13.13 -30.32 -14.94
CA VAL A 249 -13.96 -31.49 -15.25
C VAL A 249 -14.97 -31.16 -16.34
N ASN A 250 -15.18 -32.15 -17.21
CA ASN A 250 -16.37 -32.26 -18.03
C ASN A 250 -17.29 -33.29 -17.37
N TYR A 251 -18.58 -33.00 -17.30
CA TYR A 251 -19.57 -33.89 -16.70
C TYR A 251 -20.96 -33.65 -17.30
N ARG A 252 -21.84 -34.65 -17.23
CA ARG A 252 -23.26 -34.48 -17.52
C ARG A 252 -24.04 -34.38 -16.22
N ILE A 253 -25.05 -33.52 -16.19
CA ILE A 253 -25.95 -33.33 -15.05
C ILE A 253 -27.40 -33.23 -15.52
N PHE A 254 -28.30 -33.84 -14.75
CA PHE A 254 -29.74 -33.75 -14.96
C PHE A 254 -30.48 -33.66 -13.62
N ASP A 255 -31.30 -32.63 -13.45
CA ASP A 255 -31.99 -32.31 -12.20
C ASP A 255 -33.44 -32.84 -12.21
N ILE A 256 -33.74 -33.77 -11.29
CA ILE A 256 -35.10 -34.23 -10.99
C ILE A 256 -35.61 -33.47 -9.76
N LYS A 257 -36.63 -32.63 -9.95
CA LYS A 257 -37.26 -31.89 -8.86
C LYS A 257 -38.25 -32.77 -8.10
N ALA A 258 -38.36 -32.54 -6.80
CA ALA A 258 -39.49 -32.99 -5.99
C ALA A 258 -40.79 -32.34 -6.52
N GLU A 259 -41.90 -33.09 -6.50
CA GLU A 259 -43.19 -32.59 -6.97
C GLU A 259 -43.78 -31.53 -6.02
N THR A 260 -43.45 -31.60 -4.72
CA THR A 260 -43.75 -30.59 -3.71
C THR A 260 -42.44 -30.11 -3.07
N GLU A 261 -42.23 -28.80 -3.01
CA GLU A 261 -41.07 -28.19 -2.34
C GLU A 261 -41.14 -28.39 -0.82
N ASN A 262 -39.99 -28.70 -0.20
CA ASN A 262 -39.85 -28.94 1.25
C ASN A 262 -40.69 -30.10 1.81
N ASP A 263 -41.01 -31.10 0.98
CA ASP A 263 -41.65 -32.36 1.40
C ASP A 263 -40.69 -33.55 1.23
N ASP A 264 -40.38 -34.22 2.34
CA ASP A 264 -39.42 -35.33 2.39
C ASP A 264 -39.85 -36.53 1.52
N ASN A 265 -41.16 -36.78 1.37
CA ASN A 265 -41.65 -37.87 0.53
C ASN A 265 -41.46 -37.55 -0.96
N SER A 266 -41.82 -36.34 -1.38
CA SER A 266 -41.60 -35.84 -2.74
C SER A 266 -40.11 -35.82 -3.12
N LEU A 267 -39.23 -35.52 -2.16
CA LEU A 267 -37.77 -35.61 -2.35
C LEU A 267 -37.29 -37.07 -2.44
N ALA A 268 -37.85 -37.99 -1.64
CA ALA A 268 -37.55 -39.42 -1.74
C ALA A 268 -38.01 -40.03 -3.07
N ASP A 269 -39.18 -39.62 -3.59
CA ASP A 269 -39.68 -40.04 -4.91
C ASP A 269 -38.81 -39.48 -6.05
N ALA A 270 -38.38 -38.21 -5.96
CA ALA A 270 -37.41 -37.63 -6.88
C ALA A 270 -36.06 -38.37 -6.83
N LYS A 271 -35.61 -38.75 -5.62
CA LYS A 271 -34.41 -39.57 -5.45
C LYS A 271 -34.56 -40.95 -6.08
N ALA A 272 -35.69 -41.63 -5.90
CA ALA A 272 -35.93 -42.95 -6.50
C ALA A 272 -35.88 -42.89 -8.04
N LYS A 273 -36.49 -41.86 -8.65
CA LYS A 273 -36.38 -41.60 -10.11
C LYS A 273 -34.94 -41.32 -10.54
N ALA A 274 -34.17 -40.58 -9.74
CA ALA A 274 -32.77 -40.26 -10.01
C ALA A 274 -31.87 -41.50 -9.90
N ASP A 275 -32.08 -42.35 -8.89
CA ASP A 275 -31.36 -43.60 -8.70
C ASP A 275 -31.69 -44.61 -9.83
N GLU A 276 -32.93 -44.63 -10.34
CA GLU A 276 -33.31 -45.42 -11.53
C GLU A 276 -32.60 -44.91 -12.80
N MET A 277 -32.57 -43.59 -13.03
CA MET A 277 -31.85 -43.00 -14.16
C MET A 277 -30.34 -43.29 -14.07
N ALA A 278 -29.74 -43.14 -12.88
CA ALA A 278 -28.33 -43.42 -12.65
C ALA A 278 -27.98 -44.89 -12.93
N ALA A 279 -28.83 -45.84 -12.53
CA ALA A 279 -28.64 -47.25 -12.81
C ALA A 279 -28.78 -47.62 -14.30
N LYS A 280 -29.51 -46.83 -15.09
CA LYS A 280 -29.63 -46.99 -16.56
C LYS A 280 -28.46 -46.33 -17.32
N ALA A 281 -27.87 -45.25 -16.81
CA ALA A 281 -26.92 -44.43 -17.54
C ALA A 281 -25.50 -45.05 -17.60
N THR A 282 -25.26 -45.96 -18.55
CA THR A 282 -23.95 -46.64 -18.70
C THR A 282 -22.90 -45.87 -19.50
N ASP A 283 -23.31 -44.86 -20.28
CA ASP A 283 -22.45 -44.04 -21.12
C ASP A 283 -23.10 -42.68 -21.42
N GLU A 284 -22.35 -41.75 -21.99
CA GLU A 284 -22.82 -40.39 -22.28
C GLU A 284 -23.98 -40.30 -23.26
N SER A 285 -24.03 -41.18 -24.27
CA SER A 285 -25.11 -41.16 -25.27
C SER A 285 -26.40 -41.60 -24.61
N LEU A 286 -26.35 -42.69 -23.84
CA LEU A 286 -27.48 -43.17 -23.08
C LEU A 286 -27.89 -42.18 -21.99
N PHE A 287 -26.95 -41.47 -21.34
CA PHE A 287 -27.29 -40.38 -20.42
C PHE A 287 -28.08 -39.26 -21.12
N ALA A 288 -27.67 -38.86 -22.33
CA ALA A 288 -28.38 -37.84 -23.11
C ALA A 288 -29.79 -38.31 -23.53
N ASP A 289 -29.95 -39.57 -23.94
CA ASP A 289 -31.26 -40.17 -24.25
C ASP A 289 -32.15 -40.25 -23.00
N LEU A 290 -31.59 -40.62 -21.84
CA LEU A 290 -32.29 -40.63 -20.56
C LEU A 290 -32.70 -39.22 -20.11
N CYS A 291 -31.92 -38.17 -20.40
CA CYS A 291 -32.37 -36.80 -20.17
C CYS A 291 -33.67 -36.50 -20.93
N ILE A 292 -33.85 -37.02 -22.15
CA ILE A 292 -35.08 -36.85 -22.93
C ILE A 292 -36.24 -37.65 -22.31
N GLU A 293 -35.99 -38.87 -21.83
CA GLU A 293 -36.99 -39.73 -21.14
C GLU A 293 -37.51 -39.08 -19.84
N TYR A 294 -36.61 -38.58 -18.99
CA TYR A 294 -36.94 -38.08 -17.65
C TYR A 294 -37.30 -36.57 -17.60
N ALA A 295 -37.08 -35.79 -18.66
CA ALA A 295 -37.37 -34.35 -18.68
C ALA A 295 -38.86 -33.98 -18.69
N GLY A 296 -39.77 -34.91 -18.97
CA GLY A 296 -41.20 -34.65 -19.06
C GLY A 296 -41.50 -33.51 -20.05
N ASP A 297 -42.16 -32.45 -19.58
CA ASP A 297 -42.50 -31.27 -20.38
C ASP A 297 -41.28 -30.53 -20.94
N ASN A 298 -40.09 -30.67 -20.33
CA ASN A 298 -38.85 -30.05 -20.79
C ASN A 298 -38.08 -30.89 -21.83
N ALA A 299 -38.62 -32.03 -22.27
CA ALA A 299 -37.91 -32.95 -23.17
C ALA A 299 -37.46 -32.32 -24.50
N ASP A 300 -38.16 -31.30 -24.99
CA ASP A 300 -37.79 -30.61 -26.23
C ASP A 300 -36.47 -29.82 -26.13
N THR A 301 -36.07 -29.38 -24.93
CA THR A 301 -34.73 -28.79 -24.70
C THR A 301 -33.64 -29.82 -24.97
N TYR A 302 -33.77 -31.03 -24.43
CA TYR A 302 -32.77 -32.09 -24.58
C TYR A 302 -32.80 -32.76 -25.97
N LYS A 303 -33.94 -32.75 -26.67
CA LYS A 303 -34.03 -33.17 -28.08
C LYS A 303 -33.38 -32.18 -29.04
N SER A 304 -33.43 -30.88 -28.73
CA SER A 304 -32.88 -29.82 -29.59
C SER A 304 -31.39 -29.57 -29.38
N ASP A 305 -30.86 -29.88 -28.20
CA ASP A 305 -29.43 -29.87 -27.90
C ASP A 305 -29.02 -31.08 -27.06
N SER A 306 -28.30 -32.02 -27.66
CA SER A 306 -27.75 -33.22 -26.99
C SER A 306 -26.62 -32.90 -25.99
N ASN A 307 -26.13 -31.66 -25.95
CA ASN A 307 -25.21 -31.14 -24.95
C ASN A 307 -25.91 -30.31 -23.85
N ALA A 308 -27.25 -30.22 -23.83
CA ALA A 308 -27.98 -29.46 -22.79
C ALA A 308 -27.66 -29.93 -21.35
N SER A 309 -27.34 -31.22 -21.16
CA SER A 309 -26.88 -31.78 -19.88
C SER A 309 -25.37 -31.68 -19.66
N LEU A 310 -24.57 -31.40 -20.69
CA LEU A 310 -23.11 -31.38 -20.63
C LEU A 310 -22.59 -30.05 -20.06
N LYS A 311 -21.68 -30.13 -19.09
CA LYS A 311 -20.86 -29.04 -18.57
C LYS A 311 -19.41 -29.31 -18.94
N THR A 312 -18.68 -28.29 -19.38
CA THR A 312 -17.31 -28.41 -19.83
C THR A 312 -16.39 -27.41 -19.16
N LEU A 313 -15.12 -27.80 -19.01
CA LEU A 313 -14.03 -26.99 -18.43
C LEU A 313 -14.38 -26.37 -17.06
N VAL A 314 -15.14 -27.10 -16.23
CA VAL A 314 -15.63 -26.60 -14.93
C VAL A 314 -14.57 -26.79 -13.86
N LYS A 315 -14.26 -25.74 -13.10
CA LYS A 315 -13.40 -25.80 -11.91
C LYS A 315 -14.17 -26.23 -10.67
N LYS A 316 -13.49 -26.84 -9.68
CA LYS A 316 -14.11 -27.29 -8.42
C LYS A 316 -14.84 -26.16 -7.68
N SER A 317 -14.24 -24.97 -7.67
CA SER A 317 -14.81 -23.73 -7.10
C SER A 317 -16.07 -23.20 -7.79
N SER A 318 -16.54 -23.85 -8.86
CA SER A 318 -17.75 -23.49 -9.62
C SER A 318 -18.80 -24.60 -9.60
N VAL A 319 -18.63 -25.62 -8.75
CA VAL A 319 -19.61 -26.68 -8.48
C VAL A 319 -20.05 -26.57 -7.02
N ASP A 320 -21.35 -26.62 -6.77
CA ASP A 320 -21.92 -26.54 -5.43
C ASP A 320 -22.06 -27.93 -4.77
N GLY A 321 -21.81 -27.98 -3.46
CA GLY A 321 -22.11 -29.14 -2.60
C GLY A 321 -21.39 -30.44 -2.95
N ASP A 322 -21.98 -31.56 -2.54
CA ASP A 322 -21.38 -32.91 -2.63
C ASP A 322 -21.00 -33.33 -4.06
N ALA A 323 -21.56 -32.69 -5.09
CA ALA A 323 -21.19 -32.92 -6.48
C ALA A 323 -19.75 -32.48 -6.77
N ALA A 324 -19.24 -31.44 -6.10
CA ALA A 324 -17.90 -30.91 -6.30
C ALA A 324 -16.83 -31.91 -5.86
N ASP A 325 -16.93 -32.42 -4.63
CA ASP A 325 -15.97 -33.42 -4.11
C ASP A 325 -16.08 -34.75 -4.86
N TRP A 326 -17.28 -35.17 -5.27
CA TRP A 326 -17.44 -36.39 -6.06
C TRP A 326 -16.82 -36.27 -7.47
N LEU A 327 -17.01 -35.14 -8.16
CA LEU A 327 -16.46 -34.93 -9.51
C LEU A 327 -14.93 -34.84 -9.50
N PHE A 328 -14.35 -34.32 -8.42
CA PHE A 328 -12.90 -34.14 -8.25
C PHE A 328 -12.24 -35.26 -7.43
N ASP A 329 -12.96 -36.33 -7.08
CA ASP A 329 -12.37 -37.52 -6.48
C ASP A 329 -11.40 -38.20 -7.47
N SER A 330 -10.17 -38.47 -7.03
CA SER A 330 -9.10 -38.99 -7.91
C SER A 330 -9.33 -40.42 -8.42
N THR A 331 -10.35 -41.12 -7.91
CA THR A 331 -10.71 -42.46 -8.38
C THR A 331 -11.75 -42.46 -9.51
N ARG A 332 -12.32 -41.29 -9.86
CA ARG A 332 -13.33 -41.15 -10.92
C ARG A 332 -12.86 -41.66 -12.27
N LYS A 333 -13.76 -42.29 -13.01
CA LYS A 333 -13.57 -42.79 -14.38
C LYS A 333 -14.70 -42.32 -15.29
N THR A 334 -14.42 -42.13 -16.57
CA THR A 334 -15.42 -41.80 -17.59
C THR A 334 -16.59 -42.78 -17.53
N GLY A 335 -17.80 -42.26 -17.39
CA GLY A 335 -19.03 -43.05 -17.26
C GLY A 335 -19.39 -43.44 -15.81
N ASP A 336 -18.59 -43.09 -14.80
CA ASP A 336 -19.05 -43.15 -13.40
C ASP A 336 -20.28 -42.24 -13.24
N VAL A 337 -21.27 -42.68 -12.46
CA VAL A 337 -22.51 -41.93 -12.18
C VAL A 337 -22.79 -41.89 -10.68
N THR A 338 -23.36 -40.79 -10.21
CA THR A 338 -23.89 -40.62 -8.86
C THR A 338 -25.22 -39.87 -8.85
N VAL A 339 -25.88 -39.86 -7.70
CA VAL A 339 -27.05 -39.03 -7.41
C VAL A 339 -26.75 -38.18 -6.19
N VAL A 340 -26.82 -36.86 -6.35
CA VAL A 340 -26.66 -35.87 -5.27
C VAL A 340 -28.02 -35.27 -4.95
N SER A 341 -28.39 -35.23 -3.67
CA SER A 341 -29.67 -34.66 -3.21
C SER A 341 -29.44 -33.28 -2.61
N ASP A 342 -30.20 -32.30 -3.06
CA ASP A 342 -30.25 -30.94 -2.51
C ASP A 342 -31.65 -30.70 -1.93
N SER A 343 -31.77 -30.87 -0.62
CA SER A 343 -33.02 -30.62 0.13
C SER A 343 -33.44 -29.16 0.09
N SER A 344 -32.48 -28.22 0.00
CA SER A 344 -32.76 -26.77 0.00
C SER A 344 -33.38 -26.32 -1.32
N ALA A 345 -32.91 -26.87 -2.44
CA ALA A 345 -33.52 -26.68 -3.76
C ALA A 345 -34.60 -27.73 -4.10
N SER A 346 -34.95 -28.62 -3.15
CA SER A 346 -35.94 -29.70 -3.31
C SER A 346 -35.74 -30.52 -4.59
N LYS A 347 -34.51 -30.98 -4.84
CA LYS A 347 -34.13 -31.71 -6.06
C LYS A 347 -33.11 -32.83 -5.82
N CYS A 348 -33.02 -33.75 -6.77
CA CYS A 348 -31.94 -34.73 -6.89
C CYS A 348 -31.29 -34.61 -8.27
N SER A 349 -29.98 -34.40 -8.30
CA SER A 349 -29.18 -34.28 -9.52
C SER A 349 -28.50 -35.61 -9.83
N VAL A 350 -28.78 -36.18 -11.00
CA VAL A 350 -27.99 -37.29 -11.56
C VAL A 350 -26.76 -36.69 -12.22
N VAL A 351 -25.57 -37.14 -11.83
CA VAL A 351 -24.29 -36.60 -12.31
C VAL A 351 -23.44 -37.73 -12.88
N MET A 352 -23.00 -37.59 -14.13
CA MET A 352 -22.07 -38.52 -14.79
C MET A 352 -20.73 -37.82 -15.06
N PHE A 353 -19.65 -38.41 -14.58
CA PHE A 353 -18.29 -37.93 -14.85
C PHE A 353 -17.89 -38.29 -16.30
N VAL A 354 -17.46 -37.29 -17.07
CA VAL A 354 -17.02 -37.49 -18.47
C VAL A 354 -15.50 -37.54 -18.53
N SER A 355 -14.82 -36.49 -18.08
CA SER A 355 -13.35 -36.42 -18.08
C SER A 355 -12.84 -35.39 -17.09
N ARG A 356 -11.63 -35.60 -16.59
CA ARG A 356 -10.83 -34.60 -15.88
C ARG A 356 -9.62 -34.24 -16.74
N SER A 357 -9.29 -32.95 -16.82
CA SER A 357 -8.24 -32.43 -17.70
C SER A 357 -7.46 -31.31 -17.05
N TYR A 358 -6.13 -31.47 -17.07
CA TYR A 358 -5.16 -30.43 -16.81
C TYR A 358 -4.92 -29.58 -18.07
N ASP A 359 -4.81 -28.26 -17.90
CA ASP A 359 -4.28 -27.36 -18.92
C ASP A 359 -2.88 -26.92 -18.53
N SER A 360 -1.88 -27.25 -19.36
CA SER A 360 -0.47 -26.84 -19.19
C SER A 360 -0.25 -25.33 -19.17
N SER A 361 -1.23 -24.51 -19.58
CA SER A 361 -1.14 -23.05 -19.35
C SER A 361 -1.01 -22.70 -17.86
N ASN A 362 -1.54 -23.56 -16.97
CA ASN A 362 -1.40 -23.45 -15.52
C ASN A 362 0.04 -23.64 -15.01
N ASP A 363 0.97 -24.24 -15.77
CA ASP A 363 2.37 -24.40 -15.35
C ASP A 363 2.99 -23.05 -14.97
N SER A 364 2.61 -21.99 -15.70
CA SER A 364 3.01 -20.61 -15.40
C SER A 364 2.41 -20.05 -14.11
N THR A 365 1.17 -20.44 -13.79
CA THR A 365 0.45 -20.05 -12.57
C THR A 365 1.04 -20.78 -11.36
N ILE A 366 1.30 -22.08 -11.48
CA ILE A 366 1.98 -22.92 -10.48
C ILE A 366 3.39 -22.41 -10.22
N SER A 367 4.16 -22.11 -11.29
CA SER A 367 5.49 -21.51 -11.15
C SER A 367 5.45 -20.20 -10.36
N ASN A 368 4.45 -19.34 -10.59
CA ASN A 368 4.31 -18.10 -9.85
C ASN A 368 3.88 -18.32 -8.39
N ALA A 369 3.02 -19.31 -8.10
CA ALA A 369 2.64 -19.68 -6.74
C ALA A 369 3.86 -20.16 -5.94
N ILE A 370 4.65 -21.11 -6.49
CA ILE A 370 5.88 -21.62 -5.88
C ILE A 370 6.91 -20.51 -5.66
N ILE A 371 7.11 -19.61 -6.64
CA ILE A 371 8.01 -18.45 -6.47
C ILE A 371 7.53 -17.55 -5.33
N THR A 372 6.22 -17.30 -5.24
CA THR A 372 5.62 -16.46 -4.19
C THR A 372 5.79 -17.08 -2.81
N GLU A 373 5.54 -18.38 -2.66
CA GLU A 373 5.74 -19.13 -1.42
C GLU A 373 7.21 -19.09 -0.96
N LYS A 374 8.14 -19.53 -1.82
CA LYS A 374 9.59 -19.51 -1.54
C LYS A 374 10.10 -18.10 -1.23
N TYR A 375 9.55 -17.08 -1.91
CA TYR A 375 9.92 -15.68 -1.67
C TYR A 375 9.41 -15.18 -0.31
N ASN A 376 8.17 -15.49 0.04
CA ASN A 376 7.58 -15.11 1.33
C ASN A 376 8.32 -15.78 2.49
N GLU A 377 8.68 -17.06 2.38
CA GLU A 377 9.51 -17.76 3.39
C GLU A 377 10.88 -17.08 3.56
N LEU A 378 11.53 -16.72 2.45
CA LEU A 378 12.82 -16.03 2.46
C LEU A 378 12.72 -14.65 3.14
N ILE A 379 11.71 -13.85 2.77
CA ILE A 379 11.51 -12.51 3.34
C ILE A 379 11.11 -12.58 4.82
N ALA A 380 10.23 -13.50 5.22
CA ALA A 380 9.87 -13.73 6.63
C ALA A 380 11.12 -13.98 7.49
N SER A 381 12.06 -14.79 6.98
CA SER A 381 13.34 -15.07 7.67
C SER A 381 14.18 -13.81 7.98
N TYR A 382 13.99 -12.74 7.20
CA TYR A 382 14.66 -11.46 7.39
C TYR A 382 13.80 -10.42 8.15
N ALA A 383 12.51 -10.33 7.83
CA ALA A 383 11.63 -9.22 8.21
C ALA A 383 10.90 -9.42 9.55
N ASP A 384 10.56 -10.66 9.92
CA ASP A 384 9.73 -10.95 11.11
C ASP A 384 10.47 -10.60 12.41
N ASN A 385 11.81 -10.72 12.40
CA ASN A 385 12.66 -10.38 13.53
C ASN A 385 12.97 -8.87 13.62
N MET A 386 12.55 -8.04 12.64
CA MET A 386 12.85 -6.61 12.63
C MET A 386 11.96 -5.84 13.61
N SER A 387 12.55 -5.44 14.73
CA SER A 387 11.87 -4.57 15.72
C SER A 387 11.52 -3.20 15.13
N VAL A 388 10.38 -2.63 15.53
CA VAL A 388 9.94 -1.30 15.10
C VAL A 388 9.68 -0.42 16.32
N LYS A 389 10.19 0.81 16.31
CA LYS A 389 9.89 1.83 17.33
C LYS A 389 9.13 3.00 16.70
N ASN A 390 7.88 3.16 17.12
CA ASN A 390 6.98 4.20 16.66
C ASN A 390 7.25 5.54 17.37
N ILE A 391 8.09 6.39 16.77
CA ILE A 391 8.52 7.62 17.46
C ILE A 391 7.37 8.62 17.55
N LYS A 392 6.86 8.79 18.79
CA LYS A 392 5.71 9.63 19.18
C LYS A 392 4.34 9.05 18.78
N ASN A 393 4.21 7.73 18.63
CA ASN A 393 2.94 7.03 18.37
C ASN A 393 2.16 7.64 17.19
N ARG A 394 2.84 7.82 16.06
CA ARG A 394 2.32 8.57 14.89
C ARG A 394 1.51 7.73 13.92
N ILE A 395 1.69 6.42 13.97
CA ILE A 395 0.96 5.39 13.22
C ILE A 395 0.22 4.54 14.24
N LYS A 396 -1.04 4.17 14.02
CA LYS A 396 -1.64 3.06 14.78
C LYS A 396 -1.21 1.75 14.13
N MET A 397 -0.20 1.11 14.71
CA MET A 397 0.32 -0.15 14.18
C MET A 397 -0.70 -1.29 14.38
N TYR A 398 -0.64 -2.32 13.54
CA TYR A 398 -1.30 -3.59 13.85
C TYR A 398 -0.79 -4.14 15.19
N GLU A 399 -1.66 -4.79 15.95
CA GLU A 399 -1.26 -5.59 17.12
C GLU A 399 -0.79 -6.96 16.60
N ASP A 400 0.39 -7.41 17.05
CA ASP A 400 0.98 -8.72 16.72
C ASP A 400 0.24 -9.89 17.41
#